data_AF-A0A803MCP4-F1
#
_entry.id   AF-A0A803MCP4-F1
#
_cell.length_a   1.000
_cell.length_b   1.000
_cell.length_c   1.000
_cell.angle_alpha   90.00
_cell.angle_beta   90.00
_cell.angle_gamma   90.00
#
_symmetry.space_group_name_H-M   'P 1'
#
loop_
_entity.id
_entity.type
_entity.pdbx_description
1 polymer ?
#
loop_
_entity_poly.entity_id
_entity_poly.type
_entity_poly.pdbx_seq_one_letter_code
_entity_poly.pdbx_strand_id
1 'polypeptide(L)'
;MATWPLYAEQQLNTFELVKELGRLVVEIRVDYRRDWKTRKGNLKVTAEEIENGVKKLMSLDEETMNKVREISDKSRNALEDGGSSHKWLGQFIEDVLSNVA
;
A
#
# COMPACT_ATOMS: atom_id res chain seq x y z
N MET A 1 -8.94 1.34 -0.55
CA MET A 1 -8.22 2.41 -1.30
C MET A 1 -8.31 2.11 -2.79
N ALA A 2 -8.23 3.11 -3.66
CA ALA A 2 -8.10 2.90 -5.10
C ALA A 2 -6.69 3.30 -5.56
N THR A 3 -5.93 2.40 -6.19
CA THR A 3 -4.52 2.62 -6.54
C THR A 3 -4.36 3.14 -7.97
N TRP A 4 -3.52 4.16 -8.11
CA TRP A 4 -3.08 4.72 -9.39
C TRP A 4 -1.57 5.00 -9.32
N PRO A 5 -0.72 4.03 -9.69
CA PRO A 5 0.73 4.17 -9.62
C PRO A 5 1.25 5.13 -10.71
N LEU A 6 2.11 6.07 -10.33
CA LEU A 6 2.71 7.06 -11.24
C LEU A 6 4.22 6.83 -11.46
N TYR A 7 4.95 6.45 -10.41
CA TYR A 7 6.41 6.28 -10.45
C TYR A 7 6.98 5.48 -9.27
N ALA A 8 8.28 5.13 -9.35
CA ALA A 8 9.08 4.49 -8.31
C ALA A 8 8.46 3.19 -7.75
N GLU A 9 8.48 3.02 -6.44
CA GLU A 9 8.00 1.83 -5.73
C GLU A 9 6.47 1.68 -5.74
N GLN A 10 5.72 2.68 -6.21
CA GLN A 10 4.25 2.67 -6.17
C GLN A 10 3.63 1.48 -6.93
N GLN A 11 4.32 0.97 -7.96
CA GLN A 11 3.89 -0.24 -8.67
C GLN A 11 3.98 -1.49 -7.80
N LEU A 12 5.07 -1.61 -7.04
CA LEU A 12 5.28 -2.72 -6.10
C LEU A 12 4.30 -2.61 -4.94
N ASN A 13 4.13 -1.43 -4.36
CA ASN A 13 3.14 -1.20 -3.30
C ASN A 13 1.72 -1.52 -3.80
N THR A 14 1.39 -1.17 -5.05
CA THR A 14 0.09 -1.53 -5.64
C THR A 14 -0.06 -3.04 -5.77
N PHE A 15 0.97 -3.74 -6.24
CA PHE A 15 0.96 -5.20 -6.33
C PHE A 15 0.77 -5.85 -4.95
N GLU A 16 1.54 -5.43 -3.95
CA GLU A 16 1.47 -5.94 -2.58
C GLU A 16 0.06 -5.76 -1.98
N LEU A 17 -0.51 -4.56 -2.10
CA LEU A 17 -1.85 -4.24 -1.61
C LEU A 17 -2.97 -5.01 -2.35
N VAL A 18 -2.82 -5.28 -3.65
CA VAL A 18 -3.82 -5.96 -4.49
C VAL A 18 -3.72 -7.48 -4.36
N LYS A 19 -2.51 -8.04 -4.30
CA LYS A 19 -2.25 -9.48 -4.41
C LYS A 19 -1.89 -10.14 -3.08
N GLU A 20 -1.02 -9.53 -2.29
CA GLU A 20 -0.44 -10.19 -1.10
C GLU A 20 -1.26 -9.93 0.16
N LEU A 21 -1.75 -8.71 0.36
CA LEU A 21 -2.58 -8.38 1.52
C LEU A 21 -4.07 -8.73 1.34
N GLY A 22 -4.42 -9.44 0.26
CA GLY A 22 -5.75 -10.07 0.11
C GLY A 22 -6.83 -9.19 -0.53
N ARG A 23 -6.52 -8.46 -1.61
CA ARG A 23 -7.47 -7.63 -2.39
C ARG A 23 -8.13 -6.48 -1.60
N LEU A 24 -7.37 -5.81 -0.74
CA LEU A 24 -7.87 -4.70 0.10
C LEU A 24 -8.16 -3.41 -0.68
N VAL A 25 -7.69 -3.34 -1.91
CA VAL A 25 -7.70 -2.14 -2.73
C VAL A 25 -8.18 -2.44 -4.13
N VAL A 26 -8.81 -1.44 -4.73
CA VAL A 26 -9.25 -1.49 -6.13
C VAL A 26 -8.20 -0.82 -6.98
N GLU A 27 -7.82 -1.47 -8.06
CA GLU A 27 -6.86 -0.90 -8.98
C GLU A 27 -7.56 -0.06 -10.05
N ILE A 28 -7.18 1.21 -10.20
CA ILE A 28 -7.66 2.08 -11.28
C ILE A 28 -6.92 1.77 -12.56
N ARG A 29 -5.59 1.57 -12.49
CA ARG A 29 -4.78 1.21 -13.65
C ARG A 29 -3.45 0.53 -13.30
N VAL A 30 -3.07 -0.40 -14.17
CA VAL A 30 -1.84 -1.20 -14.10
C VAL A 30 -0.90 -0.93 -15.27
N ASP A 31 -0.68 0.33 -15.64
CA ASP A 31 0.34 0.61 -16.65
C ASP A 31 1.71 0.57 -15.98
N TYR A 32 2.21 -0.65 -15.76
CA TYR A 32 3.60 -0.89 -15.40
C TYR A 32 4.45 -0.21 -16.47
N ARG A 33 5.05 0.94 -16.11
CA ARG A 33 5.99 1.68 -16.96
C ARG A 33 7.06 0.71 -17.45
N ARG A 34 6.87 0.21 -18.67
CA ARG A 34 7.79 -0.74 -19.30
C ARG A 34 9.11 -0.07 -19.68
N ASP A 35 9.13 1.26 -19.73
CA ASP A 35 10.32 2.03 -20.08
C ASP A 35 10.31 3.42 -19.43
N TRP A 36 11.05 3.57 -18.33
CA TRP A 36 11.24 4.87 -17.66
C TRP A 36 12.10 5.83 -18.50
N LYS A 37 12.84 5.33 -19.49
CA LYS A 37 13.78 6.11 -20.31
C LYS A 37 13.12 6.78 -21.51
N THR A 38 12.11 6.15 -22.12
CA THR A 38 11.50 6.69 -23.34
C THR A 38 10.28 7.57 -23.13
N ARG A 39 9.73 7.69 -21.90
CA ARG A 39 8.42 8.32 -21.62
C ARG A 39 7.29 7.84 -22.53
N LYS A 40 7.49 6.73 -23.27
CA LYS A 40 6.49 6.11 -24.13
C LYS A 40 5.61 5.22 -23.28
N GLY A 41 4.70 5.85 -22.54
CA GLY A 41 3.62 5.21 -21.81
C GLY A 41 2.38 6.08 -21.92
N ASN A 42 1.21 5.46 -22.07
CA ASN A 42 -0.05 6.18 -22.05
C ASN A 42 -0.30 6.69 -20.63
N LEU A 43 0.23 7.86 -20.26
CA LEU A 43 0.05 8.44 -18.91
C LEU A 43 -1.37 8.96 -18.66
N LYS A 44 -2.21 8.98 -19.70
CA LYS A 44 -3.57 9.49 -19.63
C LYS A 44 -4.52 8.39 -19.20
N VAL A 45 -5.15 8.54 -18.04
CA VAL A 45 -6.27 7.71 -17.58
C VAL A 45 -7.57 8.34 -18.08
N THR A 46 -8.50 7.53 -18.56
CA THR A 46 -9.79 7.99 -19.06
C THR A 46 -10.78 8.21 -17.90
N ALA A 47 -11.81 9.03 -18.15
CA ALA A 47 -12.88 9.21 -17.18
C ALA A 47 -13.60 7.89 -16.85
N GLU A 48 -13.73 7.00 -17.84
CA GLU A 48 -14.33 5.68 -17.70
C GLU A 48 -13.51 4.76 -16.77
N GLU A 49 -12.17 4.77 -16.90
CA GLU A 49 -11.29 4.02 -15.99
C GLU A 49 -11.44 4.49 -14.53
N ILE A 50 -11.54 5.81 -14.32
CA ILE A 50 -11.75 6.39 -12.99
C ILE A 50 -13.13 6.00 -12.45
N GLU A 51 -14.18 6.18 -13.24
CA GLU A 51 -15.55 5.84 -12.85
C GLU A 51 -15.67 4.38 -12.45
N ASN A 52 -15.10 3.47 -13.25
CA ASN A 52 -15.09 2.05 -12.98
C ASN A 52 -14.31 1.70 -11.70
N GLY A 53 -13.17 2.35 -11.48
CA GLY A 53 -12.38 2.20 -10.25
C GLY A 53 -13.15 2.65 -9.01
N VAL A 54 -13.81 3.81 -9.07
CA VAL A 54 -14.61 4.34 -7.96
C VAL A 54 -15.83 3.47 -7.69
N LYS A 55 -16.56 3.03 -8.72
CA LYS A 55 -17.72 2.13 -8.57
C LYS A 55 -17.32 0.83 -7.88
N LYS A 56 -16.24 0.20 -8.33
CA LYS A 56 -15.68 -1.01 -7.69
C LYS A 56 -15.29 -0.75 -6.24
N LEU A 57 -14.67 0.39 -5.92
CA LEU A 57 -14.29 0.74 -4.54
C LEU A 57 -15.52 0.87 -3.63
N MET A 58 -16.58 1.51 -4.13
CA MET A 58 -17.83 1.68 -3.39
C MET A 58 -18.65 0.40 -3.29
N SER A 59 -18.33 -0.61 -4.09
CA SER A 59 -18.99 -1.93 -4.12
C SER A 59 -18.15 -3.03 -3.47
N LEU A 60 -17.13 -2.65 -2.67
CA LEU A 60 -16.34 -3.62 -1.91
C LEU A 60 -17.24 -4.38 -0.94
N ASP A 61 -17.03 -5.69 -0.89
CA ASP A 61 -17.76 -6.58 0.01
C ASP A 61 -17.31 -6.42 1.47
N GLU A 62 -18.16 -6.87 2.38
CA GLU A 62 -17.94 -6.74 3.81
C GLU A 62 -16.72 -7.54 4.31
N GLU A 63 -16.38 -8.67 3.67
CA GLU A 63 -15.21 -9.47 4.01
C GLU A 63 -13.92 -8.66 3.73
N THR A 64 -13.84 -8.05 2.55
CA THR A 64 -12.72 -7.16 2.19
C THR A 64 -12.63 -5.97 3.14
N MET A 65 -13.75 -5.34 3.48
CA MET A 65 -13.79 -4.21 4.43
C MET A 65 -13.35 -4.61 5.83
N ASN A 66 -13.70 -5.80 6.31
CA ASN A 66 -13.27 -6.30 7.60
C ASN A 66 -11.77 -6.59 7.65
N LYS A 67 -11.18 -7.14 6.57
CA LYS A 67 -9.72 -7.30 6.46
C LYS A 67 -8.97 -5.96 6.50
N VAL A 68 -9.52 -4.92 5.85
CA VAL A 68 -8.95 -3.56 5.91
C VAL A 68 -8.93 -3.05 7.36
N ARG A 69 -10.02 -3.25 8.11
CA ARG A 69 -10.10 -2.85 9.52
C ARG A 69 -9.12 -3.63 10.39
N GLU A 70 -9.03 -4.94 10.20
CA GLU A 70 -8.09 -5.80 10.93
C GLU A 70 -6.63 -5.35 10.75
N ILE A 71 -6.24 -5.04 9.51
CA ILE A 71 -4.89 -4.55 9.20
C ILE A 71 -4.67 -3.15 9.82
N SER A 72 -5.69 -2.29 9.80
CA SER A 72 -5.62 -0.99 10.47
C SER A 72 -5.38 -1.15 11.98
N ASP A 73 -6.08 -2.09 12.63
CA ASP A 73 -5.94 -2.32 14.07
C ASP A 73 -4.57 -2.94 14.39
N LYS A 74 -4.12 -3.92 13.60
CA LYS A 74 -2.76 -4.48 13.72
C LYS A 74 -1.68 -3.42 13.58
N SER A 75 -1.82 -2.51 12.62
CA SER A 75 -0.87 -1.42 12.41
C SER A 75 -0.82 -0.46 13.59
N ARG A 76 -1.98 -0.15 14.21
CA ARG A 76 -2.02 0.67 15.43
C ARG A 76 -1.36 -0.04 16.60
N ASN A 77 -1.74 -1.28 16.85
CA ASN A 77 -1.22 -2.10 17.96
C ASN A 77 0.31 -2.32 17.86
N ALA A 78 0.86 -2.36 16.64
CA ALA A 78 2.31 -2.47 16.45
C ALA A 78 3.09 -1.27 17.00
N LEU A 79 2.47 -0.08 17.00
CA LEU A 79 3.09 1.18 17.42
C LEU A 79 2.86 1.52 18.90
N GLU A 80 1.81 0.97 19.52
CA GLU A 80 1.49 1.17 20.93
C GLU A 80 2.58 0.62 21.87
N ASP A 81 2.56 1.06 23.13
CA ASP A 81 3.52 0.61 24.14
C ASP A 81 3.46 -0.92 24.31
N GLY A 82 4.62 -1.57 24.17
CA GLY A 82 4.73 -3.02 24.14
C GLY A 82 4.38 -3.68 22.80
N GLY A 83 3.99 -2.89 21.80
CA GLY A 83 3.82 -3.27 20.40
C GLY A 83 5.14 -3.68 19.73
N SER A 84 5.04 -4.36 18.59
CA SER A 84 6.22 -4.89 17.89
C SER A 84 7.15 -3.79 17.40
N SER A 85 6.65 -2.81 16.64
CA SER A 85 7.45 -1.69 16.13
C SER A 85 8.00 -0.83 17.25
N HIS A 86 7.23 -0.61 18.32
CA HIS A 86 7.70 0.10 19.52
C HIS A 86 8.92 -0.61 20.14
N LYS A 87 8.82 -1.93 20.36
CA LYS A 87 9.93 -2.74 20.90
C LYS A 87 11.17 -2.72 20.01
N TRP A 88 10.99 -2.90 18.70
CA TRP A 88 12.09 -2.90 17.73
C TRP A 88 12.81 -1.55 17.69
N LEU A 89 12.08 -0.44 17.77
CA LEU A 89 12.68 0.89 17.84
C LEU A 89 13.50 1.08 19.12
N GLY A 90 12.99 0.63 20.26
CA GLY A 90 13.73 0.65 21.53
C GLY A 90 15.03 -0.14 21.45
N GLN A 91 14.96 -1.37 20.94
CA GLN A 91 16.13 -2.22 20.71
C GLN A 91 17.15 -1.56 19.78
N PHE A 92 16.68 -0.98 18.67
CA PHE A 92 17.55 -0.27 17.75
C PHE A 92 18.27 0.91 18.42
N ILE A 93 17.60 1.67 19.28
CA ILE A 93 18.22 2.77 20.03
C ILE A 93 19.30 2.23 20.98
N GLU A 94 19.01 1.17 21.73
CA GLU A 94 19.99 0.52 22.63
C GLU A 94 21.21 -0.01 21.85
N ASP A 95 20.98 -0.62 20.69
CA ASP A 95 22.03 -1.12 19.80
C ASP A 95 22.91 0.02 19.29
N VAL A 96 22.31 1.14 18.87
CA VAL A 96 23.09 2.31 18.43
C VAL A 96 23.90 2.88 19.59
N LEU A 97 23.31 3.04 20.78
CA LEU A 97 24.00 3.60 21.94
C LEU A 97 25.16 2.72 22.42
N SER A 98 25.02 1.40 22.34
CA SER A 98 26.08 0.46 22.75
C SER A 98 27.24 0.36 21.75
N ASN A 99 27.00 0.65 20.46
CA ASN A 99 28.01 0.58 19.40
C ASN A 99 28.65 1.94 19.04
N VAL A 100 28.22 3.03 19.68
CA VAL A 100 28.80 4.38 19.48
C VAL A 100 30.01 4.65 20.41
N ALA A 101 30.34 3.72 21.30
CA ALA A 101 31.53 3.77 22.16
C ALA A 101 32.83 3.37 21.43
#